data_AF-A0A258IND1-F1
#
_entry.id   AF-A0A258IND1-F1
#
_cell.length_a   1.000
_cell.length_b   1.000
_cell.length_c   1.000
_cell.angle_alpha   90.00
_cell.angle_beta   90.00
_cell.angle_gamma   90.00
#
_symmetry.space_group_name_H-M   'P 1'
#
loop_
_entity.id
_entity.type
_entity.pdbx_description
1 polymer ?
#
loop_
_entity_poly.entity_id
_entity_poly.type
_entity_poly.pdbx_seq_one_letter_code
_entity_poly.pdbx_strand_id
1 'polypeptide(L)'
;MFHPSTQRLIDYWRDRKGDAPFLTDLHARDLRGEDLLSLWALSHRLELKSSLEIARRRCQPVVVTADIRAQGVASVGMEVMFAPLRGVNGETDRFLGIYQPIAMMARLEGRPAYELGVRQIQSLGLADQDGPQLRLATLNGRRIA
;
A
#
# COMPACT_ATOMS: atom_id res chain seq x y z
N MET A 1 10.99 15.51 -18.02
CA MET A 1 12.18 14.76 -17.56
C MET A 1 11.79 14.08 -16.26
N PHE A 2 11.75 12.75 -16.23
CA PHE A 2 11.40 12.02 -15.00
C PHE A 2 12.60 11.95 -14.06
N HIS A 3 12.36 12.02 -12.75
CA HIS A 3 13.42 11.82 -11.76
C HIS A 3 14.04 10.41 -11.95
N PRO A 4 15.36 10.22 -11.77
CA PRO A 4 16.02 8.92 -11.97
C PRO A 4 15.38 7.76 -11.20
N SER A 5 14.82 8.03 -10.01
CA SER A 5 14.06 7.06 -9.22
C SER A 5 12.79 6.58 -9.92
N THR A 6 12.07 7.48 -10.58
CA THR A 6 10.83 7.18 -11.31
C THR A 6 11.13 6.35 -12.56
N GLN A 7 12.22 6.68 -13.26
CA GLN A 7 12.66 5.93 -14.44
C GLN A 7 13.01 4.47 -14.08
N ARG A 8 13.77 4.26 -13.00
CA ARG A 8 14.09 2.91 -12.50
C ARG A 8 12.85 2.12 -12.12
N LEU A 9 11.85 2.77 -11.53
CA LEU A 9 10.60 2.13 -11.12
C LEU A 9 9.78 1.73 -12.36
N ILE A 10 9.71 2.59 -13.37
CA ILE A 10 9.07 2.28 -14.66
C ILE A 10 9.76 1.11 -15.36
N ASP A 11 11.09 1.11 -15.41
CA ASP A 11 11.86 0.06 -16.09
C ASP A 11 11.75 -1.28 -15.34
N TYR A 12 11.75 -1.25 -14.00
CA TYR A 12 11.49 -2.42 -13.15
C TYR A 12 10.11 -3.06 -13.45
N TRP A 13 9.05 -2.26 -13.56
CA TRP A 13 7.71 -2.79 -13.87
C TRP A 13 7.56 -3.21 -15.34
N ARG A 14 8.33 -2.63 -16.25
CA ARG A 14 8.33 -3.01 -17.67
C ARG A 14 9.00 -4.36 -17.89
N ASP A 15 10.05 -4.67 -17.14
CA ASP A 15 10.77 -5.95 -17.19
C ASP A 15 9.91 -7.11 -16.66
N ARG A 16 9.07 -6.82 -15.66
CA ARG A 16 8.24 -7.80 -14.95
C ARG A 16 6.90 -8.15 -15.63
N LYS A 17 6.71 -7.79 -16.90
CA LYS A 17 5.40 -7.79 -17.59
C LYS A 17 4.79 -9.19 -17.88
N GLY A 18 5.33 -10.25 -17.29
CA GLY A 18 4.82 -11.63 -17.34
C GLY A 18 4.65 -12.31 -15.97
N ASP A 19 5.01 -11.64 -14.88
CA ASP A 19 4.94 -12.19 -13.52
C ASP A 19 3.63 -11.83 -12.82
N ALA A 20 3.26 -12.56 -11.77
CA ALA A 20 2.07 -12.25 -11.00
C ALA A 20 2.20 -10.83 -10.39
N PRO A 21 1.08 -10.13 -10.12
CA PRO A 21 1.13 -8.82 -9.49
C PRO A 21 1.97 -8.89 -8.20
N PHE A 22 2.84 -7.90 -7.97
CA PHE A 22 3.78 -7.89 -6.84
C PHE A 22 3.19 -8.31 -5.49
N LEU A 23 1.93 -7.98 -5.20
CA LEU A 23 1.24 -8.42 -3.99
C LEU A 23 1.08 -9.95 -3.91
N THR A 24 0.71 -10.58 -5.03
CA THR A 24 0.56 -12.03 -5.15
C THR A 24 1.92 -12.72 -5.03
N ASP A 25 2.97 -12.17 -5.66
CA ASP A 25 4.35 -12.64 -5.51
C ASP A 25 4.82 -12.54 -4.05
N LEU A 26 4.60 -11.38 -3.42
CA LEU A 26 5.04 -11.10 -2.05
C LEU A 26 4.41 -12.07 -1.04
N HIS A 27 3.12 -12.34 -1.18
CA HIS A 27 2.37 -13.18 -0.24
C HIS A 27 2.27 -14.65 -0.67
N ALA A 28 2.72 -15.00 -1.87
CA ALA A 28 2.57 -16.32 -2.51
C ALA A 28 1.13 -16.88 -2.47
N ARG A 29 0.12 -16.00 -2.53
CA ARG A 29 -1.30 -16.37 -2.53
C ARG A 29 -2.18 -15.34 -3.21
N ASP A 30 -3.36 -15.76 -3.65
CA ASP A 30 -4.42 -14.84 -4.07
C ASP A 30 -4.94 -14.06 -2.84
N LEU A 31 -5.19 -12.77 -3.02
CA LEU A 31 -5.64 -11.86 -1.98
C LEU A 31 -7.05 -11.33 -2.23
N ARG A 32 -7.70 -11.72 -3.33
CA ARG A 32 -9.06 -11.28 -3.65
C ARG A 32 -10.04 -11.85 -2.62
N GLY A 33 -10.79 -10.96 -1.97
CA GLY A 33 -11.77 -11.35 -0.94
C GLY A 33 -11.17 -11.67 0.44
N GLU A 34 -9.84 -11.67 0.58
CA GLU A 34 -9.18 -11.86 1.86
C GLU A 34 -9.34 -10.62 2.76
N ASP A 35 -9.41 -10.84 4.07
CA ASP A 35 -9.36 -9.75 5.05
C ASP A 35 -7.97 -9.11 5.00
N LEU A 36 -7.91 -7.82 4.67
CA LEU A 36 -6.69 -7.02 4.66
C LEU A 36 -5.94 -7.09 6.00
N LEU A 37 -6.64 -7.08 7.13
CA LEU A 37 -6.02 -7.11 8.45
C LEU A 37 -5.31 -8.45 8.71
N SER A 38 -5.68 -9.53 8.00
CA SER A 38 -5.02 -10.82 8.10
C SER A 38 -3.55 -10.79 7.69
N LEU A 39 -3.18 -9.84 6.80
CA LEU A 39 -1.81 -9.64 6.32
C LEU A 39 -0.88 -9.03 7.36
N TRP A 40 -1.42 -8.52 8.46
CA TRP A 40 -0.68 -7.85 9.51
C TRP A 40 -0.56 -8.74 10.73
N ALA A 41 0.57 -8.61 11.44
CA ALA A 41 0.80 -9.34 12.68
C ALA A 41 -0.33 -9.07 13.67
N LEU A 42 -0.78 -10.12 14.36
CA LEU A 42 -1.96 -10.07 15.23
C LEU A 42 -1.92 -8.91 16.23
N SER A 43 -0.74 -8.63 16.79
CA SER A 43 -0.50 -7.55 17.75
C SER A 43 -0.80 -6.15 17.22
N HIS A 44 -0.79 -5.93 15.90
CA HIS A 44 -0.97 -4.62 15.29
C HIS A 44 -2.33 -4.44 14.60
N ARG A 45 -3.15 -5.50 14.49
CA ARG A 45 -4.43 -5.44 13.76
C ARG A 45 -5.40 -4.42 14.34
N LEU A 46 -5.48 -4.33 15.67
CA LEU A 46 -6.40 -3.39 16.33
C LEU A 46 -5.99 -1.93 16.08
N GLU A 47 -4.69 -1.64 16.16
CA GLU A 47 -4.13 -0.31 15.90
C GLU A 47 -4.41 0.11 14.46
N LEU A 48 -4.04 -0.74 13.49
CA LEU A 48 -4.27 -0.48 12.08
C LEU A 48 -5.75 -0.30 11.75
N LYS A 49 -6.61 -1.19 12.26
CA LYS A 49 -8.07 -1.09 12.07
C LYS A 49 -8.59 0.25 12.58
N SER A 50 -8.15 0.68 13.76
CA SER A 50 -8.58 1.94 14.36
C SER A 50 -8.14 3.14 13.50
N SER A 51 -6.90 3.14 13.03
CA SER A 51 -6.40 4.17 12.11
C SER A 51 -7.17 4.21 10.79
N LEU A 52 -7.48 3.06 10.20
CA LEU A 52 -8.27 2.98 8.97
C LEU A 52 -9.71 3.44 9.19
N GLU A 53 -10.34 3.15 10.32
CA GLU A 53 -11.67 3.69 10.63
C GLU A 53 -11.67 5.21 10.79
N ILE A 54 -10.63 5.78 11.42
CA ILE A 54 -10.46 7.23 11.51
C ILE A 54 -10.25 7.82 10.11
N ALA A 55 -9.39 7.21 9.30
CA ALA A 55 -9.12 7.59 7.91
C ALA A 55 -10.40 7.60 7.06
N ARG A 56 -11.24 6.57 7.23
CA ARG A 56 -12.53 6.42 6.55
C ARG A 56 -13.48 7.57 6.90
N ARG A 57 -13.62 7.86 8.20
CA ARG A 57 -14.51 8.93 8.71
C ARG A 57 -14.03 10.33 8.31
N ARG A 58 -12.71 10.55 8.27
CA ARG A 58 -12.10 11.86 7.96
C ARG A 58 -11.79 12.05 6.48
N CYS A 59 -11.90 11.00 5.67
CA CYS A 59 -11.47 10.98 4.27
C CYS A 59 -10.01 11.42 4.09
N GLN A 60 -9.13 10.96 4.98
CA GLN A 60 -7.70 11.28 4.99
C GLN A 60 -6.85 10.05 4.73
N PRO A 61 -5.79 10.14 3.91
CA PRO A 61 -4.88 9.02 3.73
C PRO A 61 -4.06 8.71 4.98
N VAL A 62 -3.70 7.45 5.11
CA VAL A 62 -2.79 6.95 6.16
C VAL A 62 -1.60 6.28 5.49
N VAL A 63 -0.40 6.56 5.98
CA VAL A 63 0.83 5.87 5.60
C VAL A 63 1.26 4.99 6.77
N VAL A 64 1.50 3.71 6.49
CA VAL A 64 2.00 2.74 7.46
C VAL A 64 3.42 2.35 7.06
N THR A 65 4.38 2.69 7.91
CA THR A 65 5.73 2.14 7.81
C THR A 65 5.71 0.78 8.49
N ALA A 66 6.16 -0.23 7.75
CA ALA A 66 6.06 -1.62 8.14
C ALA A 66 7.38 -2.38 7.89
N ASP A 67 7.42 -3.57 8.46
CA ASP A 67 8.42 -4.59 8.18
C ASP A 67 7.75 -5.81 7.55
N ILE A 68 8.23 -6.20 6.38
CA ILE A 68 7.92 -7.48 5.77
C ILE A 68 8.63 -8.56 6.57
N ARG A 69 7.89 -9.54 7.07
CA ARG A 69 8.44 -10.70 7.78
C ARG A 69 8.31 -11.94 6.92
N ALA A 70 9.44 -12.60 6.69
CA ALA A 70 9.54 -13.87 5.98
C ALA A 70 10.36 -14.86 6.83
N GLN A 71 10.13 -16.16 6.64
CA GLN A 71 10.71 -17.18 7.51
C GLN A 71 12.23 -17.26 7.33
N GLY A 72 12.99 -17.11 8.43
CA GLY A 72 14.43 -17.35 8.46
C GLY A 72 15.29 -16.36 7.67
N VAL A 73 14.77 -15.16 7.37
CA VAL A 73 15.52 -14.04 6.76
C VAL A 73 15.27 -12.75 7.54
N ALA A 74 16.14 -11.77 7.36
CA ALA A 74 15.96 -10.45 7.95
C ALA A 74 14.71 -9.76 7.38
N SER A 75 14.05 -8.96 8.22
CA SER A 75 12.90 -8.17 7.77
C SER A 75 13.30 -7.10 6.75
N VAL A 76 12.35 -6.76 5.87
CA VAL A 76 12.52 -5.74 4.83
C VAL A 76 11.54 -4.61 5.06
N GLY A 77 12.04 -3.38 5.09
CA GLY A 77 11.19 -2.20 5.27
C GLY A 77 10.23 -1.99 4.09
N MET A 78 8.99 -1.67 4.41
CA MET A 78 7.90 -1.38 3.48
C MET A 78 7.13 -0.15 3.94
N GLU A 79 6.60 0.61 3.00
CA GLU A 79 5.55 1.60 3.24
C GLU A 79 4.26 1.15 2.57
N VAL A 80 3.15 1.22 3.29
CA VAL A 80 1.82 0.97 2.77
C VAL A 80 0.96 2.21 2.95
N MET A 81 0.57 2.84 1.85
CA MET A 81 -0.37 3.96 1.89
C MET A 81 -1.80 3.44 1.66
N PHE A 82 -2.72 3.88 2.50
CA PHE A 82 -4.15 3.67 2.37
C PHE A 82 -4.85 5.01 2.11
N ALA A 83 -5.34 5.20 0.89
CA ALA A 83 -6.11 6.39 0.52
C ALA A 83 -7.61 6.03 0.45
N PRO A 84 -8.48 6.67 1.26
CA PRO A 84 -9.92 6.44 1.19
C PRO A 84 -10.48 6.94 -0.15
N LEU A 85 -11.37 6.17 -0.76
CA LEU A 85 -12.10 6.57 -1.96
C LEU A 85 -13.60 6.62 -1.64
N ARG A 86 -14.26 7.66 -2.15
CA ARG A 86 -15.71 7.79 -2.05
C ARG A 86 -16.42 6.98 -3.14
N GLY A 87 -17.53 6.38 -2.76
CA GLY A 87 -18.49 5.75 -3.64
C GLY A 87 -19.43 6.78 -4.28
N VAL A 88 -20.35 6.27 -5.10
CA VAL A 88 -21.34 7.11 -5.82
C VAL A 88 -22.32 7.82 -4.88
N ASN A 89 -22.51 7.30 -3.68
CA ASN A 89 -23.34 7.90 -2.62
C ASN A 89 -22.60 8.94 -1.78
N GLY A 90 -21.32 9.22 -2.08
CA GLY A 90 -20.48 10.16 -1.33
C GLY A 90 -19.84 9.57 -0.07
N GLU A 91 -20.17 8.34 0.31
CA GLU A 91 -19.57 7.65 1.45
C GLU A 91 -18.24 7.00 1.09
N THR A 92 -17.30 6.95 2.04
CA THR A 92 -16.08 6.17 1.85
C THR A 92 -16.40 4.69 1.98
N ASP A 93 -16.35 3.96 0.87
CA ASP A 93 -16.70 2.54 0.78
C ASP A 93 -15.49 1.64 0.48
N ARG A 94 -14.33 2.23 0.14
CA ARG A 94 -13.12 1.49 -0.24
C ARG A 94 -11.85 2.29 0.02
N PHE A 95 -10.73 1.58 0.03
CA PHE A 95 -9.39 2.16 0.09
C PHE A 95 -8.58 1.77 -1.15
N LEU A 96 -7.77 2.70 -1.65
CA LEU A 96 -6.66 2.41 -2.55
C LEU A 96 -5.41 2.15 -1.70
N GLY A 97 -4.88 0.94 -1.78
CA GLY A 97 -3.61 0.54 -1.18
C GLY A 97 -2.44 0.71 -2.15
N ILE A 98 -1.33 1.29 -1.70
CA ILE A 98 -0.05 1.30 -2.45
C ILE A 98 1.02 0.68 -1.56
N TYR A 99 1.69 -0.36 -2.07
CA TYR A 99 2.81 -1.03 -1.41
C TYR A 99 4.11 -0.53 -2.05
N GLN A 100 5.01 0.02 -1.23
CA GLN A 100 6.30 0.53 -1.66
C GLN A 100 7.41 -0.03 -0.76
N PRO A 101 8.20 -1.00 -1.23
CA PRO A 101 9.43 -1.38 -0.55
C PRO A 101 10.35 -0.17 -0.38
N ILE A 102 10.83 0.07 0.84
CA ILE A 102 11.80 1.12 1.14
C ILE A 102 13.20 0.56 1.44
N ALA A 103 13.34 -0.75 1.31
CA ALA A 103 14.60 -1.47 1.40
C ALA A 103 14.73 -2.50 0.25
N MET A 104 15.92 -3.07 0.09
CA MET A 104 16.20 -4.02 -0.99
C MET A 104 15.41 -5.34 -0.79
N MET A 105 14.46 -5.61 -1.71
CA MET A 105 13.63 -6.82 -1.70
C MET A 105 14.43 -8.12 -1.83
N ALA A 106 15.63 -8.09 -2.41
CA ALA A 106 16.52 -9.25 -2.53
C ALA A 106 16.86 -9.90 -1.17
N ARG A 107 16.75 -9.15 -0.06
CA ARG A 107 16.93 -9.67 1.31
C ARG A 107 15.87 -10.67 1.75
N LEU A 108 14.73 -10.73 1.07
CA LEU A 108 13.73 -11.78 1.31
C LEU A 108 14.16 -13.13 0.72
N GLU A 109 15.19 -13.18 -0.13
CA GLU A 109 15.70 -14.41 -0.74
C GLU A 109 14.60 -15.23 -1.46
N GLY A 110 13.61 -14.56 -2.05
CA GLY A 110 12.46 -15.20 -2.69
C GLY A 110 11.45 -15.85 -1.73
N ARG A 111 11.62 -15.70 -0.41
CA ARG A 111 10.70 -16.24 0.59
C ARG A 111 9.45 -15.36 0.70
N PRO A 112 8.25 -15.97 0.78
CA PRO A 112 7.02 -15.20 0.89
C PRO A 112 6.90 -14.53 2.26
N ALA A 113 6.25 -13.37 2.26
CA ALA A 113 5.86 -12.67 3.46
C ALA A 113 4.71 -13.41 4.16
N TYR A 114 4.92 -13.82 5.41
CA TYR A 114 3.85 -14.41 6.21
C TYR A 114 3.03 -13.35 6.95
N GLU A 115 3.62 -12.20 7.28
CA GLU A 115 2.92 -11.04 7.85
C GLU A 115 3.70 -9.74 7.66
N LEU A 116 3.00 -8.63 7.89
CA LEU A 116 3.56 -7.29 8.02
C LEU A 116 3.53 -6.85 9.50
N GLY A 117 4.67 -6.40 10.01
CA GLY A 117 4.77 -5.76 11.32
C GLY A 117 4.64 -4.24 11.18
N VAL A 118 3.73 -3.60 11.93
CA VAL A 118 3.65 -2.13 11.95
C VAL A 118 4.84 -1.58 12.74
N ARG A 119 5.56 -0.62 12.16
CA ARG A 119 6.55 0.20 12.86
C ARG A 119 5.99 1.56 13.24
N GLN A 120 5.23 2.17 12.33
CA GLN A 120 4.63 3.48 12.55
C GLN A 120 3.39 3.65 11.68
N ILE A 121 2.37 4.32 12.21
CA ILE A 121 1.21 4.78 11.45
C ILE A 121 1.18 6.30 11.47
N GLN A 122 1.20 6.92 10.30
CA GLN A 122 1.08 8.35 10.13
C GLN A 122 -0.22 8.68 9.40
N SER A 123 -1.11 9.41 10.07
CA SER A 123 -2.17 10.10 9.37
C SER A 123 -1.55 11.29 8.65
N LEU A 124 -1.71 11.34 7.33
CA LEU A 124 -1.48 12.59 6.63
C LEU A 124 -2.65 13.47 7.05
N GLY A 125 -2.37 14.56 7.78
CA GLY A 125 -3.40 15.47 8.29
C GLY A 125 -4.24 16.05 7.17
N LEU A 126 -5.02 17.11 7.44
CA LEU A 126 -5.54 17.91 6.32
C LEU A 126 -4.32 18.20 5.43
N ALA A 127 -4.33 17.64 4.21
CA ALA A 127 -3.56 18.23 3.14
C ALA A 127 -3.84 19.71 3.30
N ASP A 128 -2.79 20.51 3.41
CA ASP A 128 -2.88 21.96 3.30
C ASP A 128 -4.01 22.28 2.32
N GLN A 129 -4.92 23.21 2.62
CA GLN A 129 -6.08 23.40 1.72
C GLN A 129 -5.61 23.77 0.29
N ASP A 130 -4.33 24.16 0.17
CA ASP A 130 -3.56 24.43 -1.05
C ASP A 130 -2.60 23.29 -1.50
N GLY A 131 -2.56 22.17 -0.77
CA GLY A 131 -1.75 20.99 -1.05
C GLY A 131 -2.37 20.09 -2.12
N PRO A 132 -1.56 19.35 -2.89
CA PRO A 132 -2.05 18.55 -4.01
C PRO A 132 -2.99 17.43 -3.52
N GLN A 133 -4.28 17.60 -3.75
CA GLN A 133 -5.27 16.56 -3.50
C GLN A 133 -5.12 15.45 -4.55
N LEU A 134 -4.87 14.23 -4.09
CA LEU A 134 -4.91 13.05 -4.96
C LEU A 134 -6.34 12.86 -5.48
N ARG A 135 -6.60 13.35 -6.69
CA ARG A 135 -7.84 13.09 -7.41
C ARG A 135 -7.67 11.84 -8.27
N LEU A 136 -8.60 10.91 -8.10
CA LEU A 136 -8.78 9.83 -9.06
C LEU A 136 -9.62 10.39 -10.20
N ALA A 137 -9.02 10.57 -11.37
CA ALA A 137 -9.68 11.24 -12.48
C ALA A 137 -9.62 10.31 -13.68
N THR A 138 -10.72 10.03 -14.38
CA THR A 138 -10.83 8.97 -15.41
C THR A 138 -11.38 9.44 -16.78
N LEU A 139 -10.54 9.56 -17.83
CA LEU A 139 -10.71 9.12 -19.25
C LEU A 139 -11.41 7.84 -19.67
N ASN A 140 -12.73 7.79 -19.80
CA ASN A 140 -13.42 6.74 -20.57
C ASN A 140 -13.16 5.30 -20.02
N GLY A 141 -13.08 5.14 -18.69
CA GLY A 141 -12.57 3.91 -18.03
C GLY A 141 -11.04 3.84 -17.93
N ARG A 142 -10.35 4.69 -18.70
CA ARG A 142 -8.98 5.20 -18.55
C ARG A 142 -8.79 6.13 -17.36
N ARG A 143 -7.76 5.99 -16.51
CA ARG A 143 -7.16 7.01 -15.60
C ARG A 143 -6.82 8.35 -16.34
N ILE A 144 -7.53 9.49 -16.33
CA ILE A 144 -6.94 10.82 -16.71
C ILE A 144 -7.29 11.91 -15.71
N ALA A 145 -6.25 12.50 -15.13
CA ALA A 145 -6.26 13.79 -14.45
C ALA A 145 -6.56 14.93 -15.42
#